data_AF-A0A1V4YWA8-F1
#
_entry.id   AF-A0A1V4YWA8-F1
#
_cell.length_a   1.000
_cell.length_b   1.000
_cell.length_c   1.000
_cell.angle_alpha   90.00
_cell.angle_beta   90.00
_cell.angle_gamma   90.00
#
_symmetry.space_group_name_H-M   'P 1'
#
loop_
_entity.id
_entity.type
_entity.pdbx_description
1 polymer ?
#
loop_
_entity_poly.entity_id
_entity_poly.type
_entity_poly.pdbx_seq_one_letter_code
_entity_poly.pdbx_strand_id
1 'polypeptide(L)' 'MIKSALGEHIYDRFMTAKRIEWDEYRTQVHRWELDQYLGVY' A
#
# COMPACT_ATOMS: atom_id res chain seq x y z
N MET A 1 7.81 16.58 -12.81
CA MET A 1 8.47 16.05 -14.02
C MET A 1 8.51 14.51 -14.09
N ILE A 2 7.63 13.76 -13.41
CA ILE A 2 7.56 12.28 -13.55
C ILE A 2 6.40 11.85 -14.46
N LYS A 3 5.22 12.49 -14.35
CA LYS A 3 4.06 12.25 -15.22
C LYS A 3 4.36 12.40 -16.71
N SER A 4 5.07 13.47 -17.08
CA SER A 4 5.39 13.78 -18.48
C SER A 4 6.40 12.82 -19.11
N ALA A 5 7.24 12.18 -18.29
CA ALA A 5 8.27 11.25 -18.77
C ALA A 5 7.73 9.82 -18.97
N LEU A 6 6.74 9.40 -18.18
CA LEU A 6 6.10 8.07 -18.27
C LEU A 6 4.91 8.06 -19.24
N GLY A 7 4.32 9.21 -19.54
CA GLY A 7 3.05 9.28 -20.26
C GLY A 7 1.86 8.93 -19.36
N GLU A 8 0.70 9.48 -19.69
CA GLU A 8 -0.52 9.41 -18.87
C GLU A 8 -0.95 7.96 -18.58
N HIS A 9 -0.90 7.10 -19.60
CA HIS A 9 -1.33 5.71 -19.49
C HIS A 9 -0.43 4.84 -18.58
N ILE A 10 0.90 5.07 -18.55
CA ILE A 10 1.80 4.32 -17.67
C ILE A 10 1.68 4.83 -16.23
N TYR A 11 1.55 6.15 -16.07
CA TYR A 11 1.35 6.74 -14.76
C TYR A 11 0.07 6.24 -14.07
N ASP A 12 -1.05 6.16 -14.80
CA ASP A 12 -2.32 5.69 -14.24
C ASP A 12 -2.27 4.23 -13.83
N ARG A 13 -1.62 3.37 -14.64
CA ARG A 13 -1.39 1.97 -14.28
C ARG A 13 -0.49 1.83 -13.04
N PHE A 14 0.58 2.62 -12.96
CA PHE A 14 1.48 2.60 -11.81
C PHE A 14 0.78 3.05 -10.52
N MET A 15 -0.02 4.12 -10.59
CA MET A 15 -0.82 4.60 -9.45
C MET A 15 -1.88 3.59 -9.02
N THR A 16 -2.52 2.92 -9.98
CA THR A 16 -3.53 1.88 -9.69
C THR A 16 -2.91 0.69 -8.99
N ALA A 17 -1.79 0.17 -9.52
CA ALA A 17 -1.06 -0.95 -8.92
C ALA A 17 -0.60 -0.63 -7.49
N LYS A 18 -0.03 0.56 -7.27
CA LYS A 18 0.39 1.00 -5.93
C LYS A 18 -0.76 1.17 -4.95
N ARG A 19 -1.94 1.56 -5.43
CA ARG A 19 -3.14 1.67 -4.58
C ARG A 19 -3.65 0.30 -4.13
N ILE A 20 -3.64 -0.70 -5.01
CA ILE A 20 -4.00 -2.08 -4.67
C ILE A 20 -3.03 -2.63 -3.62
N GLU A 21 -1.73 -2.46 -3.85
CA GLU A 21 -0.67 -2.89 -2.93
C GLU A 21 -0.82 -2.23 -1.54
N TRP A 22 -1.18 -0.94 -1.51
CA TRP A 22 -1.45 -0.22 -0.27
C TRP A 22 -2.71 -0.72 0.44
N ASP A 23 -3.77 -1.05 -0.30
CA ASP A 23 -5.02 -1.57 0.24
C ASP A 23 -4.85 -2.97 0.85
N GLU A 24 -4.03 -3.81 0.22
CA GLU A 24 -3.64 -5.12 0.75
C GLU A 24 -2.76 -5.00 2.00
N TYR A 25 -1.82 -4.04 2.01
CA TYR A 25 -0.94 -3.82 3.16
C TYR A 25 -1.70 -3.34 4.40
N ARG A 26 -2.63 -2.38 4.24
CA ARG A 26 -3.39 -1.81 5.37
C ARG A 26 -4.43 -2.75 5.99
N THR A 27 -4.83 -3.80 5.27
CA THR A 27 -5.82 -4.78 5.73
C THR A 27 -5.17 -5.97 6.42
N GLN A 28 -3.85 -6.13 6.29
CA GLN A 28 -3.09 -7.13 7.05
C GLN A 28 -2.85 -6.65 8.48
N VAL A 29 -3.31 -7.46 9.43
CA VAL A 29 -2.90 -7.33 10.82
C VAL A 29 -1.50 -7.90 10.97
N HIS A 30 -0.54 -7.03 11.26
CA HIS A 30 0.84 -7.45 11.46
C HIS A 30 1.02 -8.10 12.84
N ARG A 31 1.95 -9.07 12.94
CA ARG A 31 2.26 -9.72 14.23
C ARG A 31 2.63 -8.74 15.33
N TRP A 32 3.32 -7.64 14.99
CA TRP A 32 3.58 -6.55 15.93
C TRP A 32 2.30 -5.92 16.51
N GLU A 33 1.22 -5.79 15.73
CA GLU A 33 -0.07 -5.28 16.23
C GLU A 33 -0.69 -6.27 17.20
N LEU A 34 -0.60 -7.57 16.92
CA LEU A 34 -1.06 -8.61 17.85
C LEU A 34 -0.24 -8.56 19.15
N ASP A 35 1.08 -8.48 19.06
CA ASP A 35 1.95 -8.45 20.24
C ASP A 35 1.72 -7.20 21.11
N GLN A 36 1.43 -6.04 20.50
CA GLN A 36 1.14 -4.80 21.23
C GLN A 36 -0.26 -4.74 21.84
N TYR A 37 -1.28 -5.25 21.16
CA TYR A 37 -2.68 -5.14 21.62
C TYR A 37 -3.19 -6.38 22.36
N LEU A 38 -2.64 -7.57 22.10
CA LEU A 38 -2.99 -8.81 22.81
C LEU A 38 -1.98 -9.21 23.90
N GLY A 39 -0.77 -8.65 23.94
CA GLY A 39 0.21 -8.93 25.00
C GLY A 39 -0.15 -8.36 26.39
N VAL A 40 -1.33 -7.77 26.54
CA VAL A 40 -1.82 -7.09 27.75
C VAL A 40 -2.90 -7.92 28.49
N TYR A 41 -3.29 -9.10 27.99
CA TYR A 41 -4.25 -10.00 28.66
C TYR A 41 -3.60 -11.27 29.22
#